data_AF-A0A352TU35-F1
#
_entry.id   AF-A0A352TU35-F1
#
_cell.length_a   1.000
_cell.length_b   1.000
_cell.length_c   1.000
_cell.angle_alpha   90.00
_cell.angle_beta   90.00
_cell.angle_gamma   90.00
#
_symmetry.space_group_name_H-M   'P 1'
#
loop_
_entity.id
_entity.type
_entity.pdbx_description
1 polymer ?
#
loop_
_entity_poly.entity_id
_entity_poly.type
_entity_poly.pdbx_seq_one_letter_code
_entity_poly.pdbx_strand_id
1 'polypeptide(L)'
;MKLNPRVFRKITTQPFETQTLGSRTVEFHAMNDSLFFDTYGKRGRFAVWTAEQNTYRVLIETSYYEAMKDFYQENINTIWIDFLERVTQKNKRINLMFIIPLMVTYLLAAIISSLYFPNEVFTVLLGILVIVFISNIFQNRLIRKTVQDENIATQNLIRQTMGESKFNKLVEAQEAHYKAFFQVPEDTVEPQEDKALVAETPEENEKEIK
;
A
#
# COMPACT_ATOMS: atom_id res chain seq x y z
N MET A 1 -8.34 11.09 -4.08
CA MET A 1 -8.02 9.96 -3.18
C MET A 1 -7.29 10.46 -1.92
N LYS A 2 -7.13 9.66 -0.85
CA LYS A 2 -6.15 9.90 0.22
C LYS A 2 -5.31 8.64 0.41
N LEU A 3 -4.00 8.75 0.21
CA LEU A 3 -3.01 7.71 0.44
C LEU A 3 -1.89 8.33 1.27
N ASN A 4 -1.54 7.73 2.41
CA ASN A 4 -0.48 8.21 3.30
C ASN A 4 -0.48 9.73 3.56
N PRO A 5 -1.63 10.35 3.93
CA PRO A 5 -1.76 11.81 4.01
C PRO A 5 -0.80 12.49 4.99
N ARG A 6 -0.30 11.75 6.00
CA ARG A 6 0.74 12.25 6.92
C ARG A 6 2.08 12.44 6.21
N VAL A 7 2.46 11.51 5.34
CA VAL A 7 3.68 11.61 4.53
C VAL A 7 3.51 12.74 3.52
N PHE A 8 2.37 12.77 2.81
CA PHE A 8 2.04 13.82 1.83
C PHE A 8 2.33 15.24 2.34
N ARG A 9 1.84 15.55 3.55
CA ARG A 9 1.93 16.89 4.16
C ARG A 9 3.30 17.23 4.73
N LYS A 10 4.11 16.21 5.04
CA LYS A 10 5.44 16.35 5.60
C LYS A 10 6.53 16.46 4.52
N ILE A 11 6.20 16.16 3.27
CA ILE A 11 7.09 16.43 2.14
C ILE A 11 7.11 17.95 1.92
N THR A 12 8.24 18.57 2.28
CA THR A 12 8.50 20.02 2.14
C THR A 12 9.52 20.33 1.05
N THR A 13 10.17 19.32 0.48
CA THR A 13 11.13 19.47 -0.61
C THR A 13 10.41 19.86 -1.89
N GLN A 14 11.10 20.58 -2.78
CA GLN A 14 10.59 20.82 -4.13
C GLN A 14 10.67 19.53 -4.95
N PRO A 15 9.71 19.28 -5.87
CA PRO A 15 9.80 18.16 -6.77
C PRO A 15 10.94 18.38 -7.77
N PHE A 16 11.72 17.33 -8.03
CA PHE A 16 12.77 17.36 -9.06
C PHE A 16 12.20 17.03 -10.45
N GLU A 17 11.06 16.34 -10.49
CA GLU A 17 10.31 16.05 -11.72
C GLU A 17 8.81 16.11 -11.43
N THR A 18 8.05 16.61 -12.41
CA THR A 18 6.59 16.63 -12.35
C THR A 18 6.02 16.12 -13.66
N GLN A 19 5.05 15.20 -13.58
CA GLN A 19 4.31 14.66 -14.72
C GLN A 19 2.83 15.04 -14.61
N THR A 20 2.21 15.37 -15.75
CA THR A 20 0.79 15.70 -15.82
C THR A 20 0.04 14.61 -16.59
N LEU A 21 -0.77 13.83 -15.89
CA LEU A 21 -1.50 12.67 -16.41
C LEU A 21 -3.00 13.00 -16.48
N GLY A 22 -3.38 13.81 -17.46
CA GLY A 22 -4.75 14.32 -17.60
C GLY A 22 -5.12 15.25 -16.45
N SER A 23 -6.03 14.83 -15.56
CA SER A 23 -6.44 15.59 -14.38
C SER A 23 -5.60 15.29 -13.12
N ARG A 24 -4.65 14.36 -13.23
CA ARG A 24 -3.77 13.91 -12.14
C ARG A 24 -2.37 14.51 -12.32
N THR A 25 -1.74 14.86 -11.21
CA THR A 25 -0.36 15.38 -11.19
C THR A 25 0.52 14.45 -10.36
N VAL A 26 1.68 14.07 -10.88
CA VAL A 26 2.68 13.26 -10.18
C VAL A 26 3.91 14.10 -9.93
N GLU A 27 4.31 14.24 -8.68
CA GLU A 27 5.46 15.01 -8.21
C GLU A 27 6.50 14.05 -7.64
N PHE A 28 7.71 14.04 -8.18
CA PHE A 28 8.82 13.22 -7.68
C PHE A 28 9.70 14.02 -6.75
N HIS A 29 9.91 13.51 -5.54
CA HIS A 29 10.70 14.14 -4.49
C HIS A 29 11.84 13.21 -4.07
N ALA A 30 13.03 13.76 -3.88
CA ALA A 30 14.18 12.99 -3.42
C ALA A 30 13.99 12.54 -1.96
N MET A 31 14.20 11.26 -1.69
CA MET A 31 14.11 10.68 -0.35
C MET A 31 15.40 10.88 0.46
N ASN A 32 16.54 10.94 -0.21
CA ASN A 32 17.89 10.84 0.36
C ASN A 32 18.12 11.78 1.55
N ASP A 33 17.65 13.02 1.44
CA ASP A 33 17.84 14.06 2.46
C ASP A 33 16.60 14.27 3.36
N SER A 34 15.62 13.38 3.27
CA SER A 34 14.36 13.48 4.02
C SER A 34 14.40 12.64 5.30
N LEU A 35 13.63 13.05 6.31
CA LEU A 35 13.40 12.29 7.55
C LEU A 35 12.81 10.88 7.31
N PHE A 36 12.33 10.63 6.09
CA PHE A 36 11.71 9.39 5.66
C PHE A 36 12.73 8.35 5.16
N PHE A 37 13.97 8.75 4.84
CA PHE A 37 15.01 7.80 4.41
C PHE A 37 15.29 6.75 5.49
N ASP A 38 15.41 7.18 6.75
CA ASP A 38 15.61 6.27 7.88
C ASP A 38 14.43 5.34 8.13
N THR A 39 13.22 5.81 7.81
CA THR A 39 11.98 5.05 8.03
C THR A 39 11.74 4.00 6.93
N TYR A 40 12.03 4.36 5.67
CA TYR A 40 11.70 3.56 4.49
C TYR A 40 12.95 3.01 3.78
N GLY A 41 13.89 3.89 3.41
CA GLY A 41 15.09 3.54 2.64
C GLY A 41 15.94 2.45 3.33
N LYS A 42 16.21 2.59 4.64
CA LYS A 42 16.96 1.57 5.42
C LYS A 42 16.27 0.20 5.48
N ARG A 43 14.97 0.13 5.19
CA ARG A 43 14.17 -1.10 5.17
C ARG A 43 13.97 -1.65 3.75
N GLY A 44 14.64 -1.07 2.75
CA GLY A 44 14.56 -1.50 1.36
C GLY A 44 13.35 -0.93 0.62
N ARG A 45 12.64 0.03 1.22
CA ARG A 45 11.52 0.74 0.60
C ARG A 45 12.05 2.01 -0.06
N PHE A 46 12.55 1.86 -1.28
CA PHE A 46 13.21 2.93 -2.02
C PHE A 46 12.25 3.93 -2.67
N ALA A 47 10.96 3.59 -2.80
CA ALA A 47 9.93 4.48 -3.33
C ALA A 47 8.66 4.40 -2.49
N VAL A 48 8.10 5.55 -2.13
CA VAL A 48 6.88 5.67 -1.33
C VAL A 48 5.89 6.58 -2.06
N TRP A 49 4.74 6.01 -2.42
CA TRP A 49 3.64 6.74 -3.02
C TRP A 49 2.73 7.33 -1.93
N THR A 50 2.33 8.58 -2.13
CA THR A 50 1.39 9.28 -1.27
C THR A 50 0.49 10.17 -2.13
N ALA A 51 -0.75 10.40 -1.71
CA ALA A 51 -1.70 11.16 -2.53
C ALA A 51 -2.70 11.95 -1.69
N GLU A 52 -3.01 13.16 -2.12
CA GLU A 52 -4.12 13.97 -1.63
C GLU A 52 -4.89 14.53 -2.83
N GLN A 53 -6.18 14.20 -2.92
CA GLN A 53 -7.04 14.53 -4.06
C GLN A 53 -6.52 13.96 -5.39
N ASN A 54 -6.07 14.82 -6.32
CA ASN A 54 -5.53 14.47 -7.64
C ASN A 54 -4.01 14.66 -7.73
N THR A 55 -3.36 15.04 -6.63
CA THR A 55 -1.91 15.20 -6.56
C THR A 55 -1.31 13.96 -5.90
N TYR A 56 -0.38 13.35 -6.63
CA TYR A 56 0.40 12.19 -6.23
C TYR A 56 1.83 12.64 -6.00
N ARG A 57 2.41 12.30 -4.86
CA ARG A 57 3.83 12.52 -4.58
C ARG A 57 4.51 11.16 -4.46
N VAL A 58 5.65 11.03 -5.12
CA VAL A 58 6.51 9.87 -5.04
C VAL A 58 7.78 10.32 -4.34
N LEU A 59 7.95 9.87 -3.09
CA LEU A 59 9.20 10.06 -2.39
C LEU A 59 10.11 8.90 -2.78
N ILE A 60 11.23 9.18 -3.43
CA ILE A 60 12.07 8.14 -4.05
C ILE A 60 13.55 8.39 -3.83
N GLU A 61 14.28 7.32 -3.55
CA GLU A 61 15.74 7.37 -3.47
C GLU A 61 16.32 7.63 -4.87
N THR A 62 17.23 8.60 -4.98
CA THR A 62 17.71 9.11 -6.27
C THR A 62 18.38 8.03 -7.13
N SER A 63 19.22 7.17 -6.55
CA SER A 63 19.87 6.10 -7.32
C SER A 63 18.88 5.01 -7.78
N TYR A 64 17.85 4.74 -6.98
CA TYR A 64 16.75 3.86 -7.35
C TYR A 64 15.90 4.43 -8.48
N TYR A 65 15.60 5.73 -8.44
CA TYR A 65 14.87 6.41 -9.51
C TYR A 65 15.60 6.29 -10.86
N GLU A 66 16.92 6.50 -10.88
CA GLU A 66 17.71 6.36 -12.11
C GLU A 66 17.74 4.91 -12.61
N ALA A 67 17.87 3.91 -11.70
CA ALA A 67 17.85 2.50 -12.06
C ALA A 67 16.47 2.04 -12.61
N MET A 68 15.39 2.62 -12.09
CA MET A 68 14.01 2.24 -12.39
C MET A 68 13.29 3.26 -13.28
N LYS A 69 14.01 4.14 -13.98
CA LYS A 69 13.43 5.27 -14.72
C LYS A 69 12.35 4.87 -15.70
N ASP A 70 12.53 3.73 -16.38
CA ASP A 70 11.55 3.20 -17.34
C ASP A 70 10.22 2.78 -16.68
N PHE A 71 10.23 2.42 -15.38
CA PHE A 71 9.01 2.13 -14.62
C PHE A 71 8.20 3.41 -14.32
N TYR A 72 8.87 4.56 -14.25
CA TYR A 72 8.25 5.85 -13.92
C TYR A 72 7.83 6.65 -15.15
N GLN A 73 7.70 6.00 -16.31
CA GLN A 73 7.12 6.61 -17.50
C GLN A 73 5.63 6.93 -17.30
N GLU A 74 5.14 7.98 -17.97
CA GLU A 74 3.77 8.50 -17.80
C GLU A 74 2.67 7.45 -17.97
N ASN A 75 2.81 6.58 -18.98
CA ASN A 75 1.88 5.49 -19.25
C ASN A 75 1.86 4.44 -18.13
N ILE A 76 3.01 4.13 -17.55
CA ILE A 76 3.15 3.15 -16.46
C ILE A 76 2.64 3.75 -15.15
N ASN A 77 2.98 5.01 -14.87
CA ASN A 77 2.45 5.74 -13.72
C ASN A 77 0.93 5.84 -13.76
N THR A 78 0.33 6.00 -14.94
CA THR A 78 -1.13 5.99 -15.10
C THR A 78 -1.72 4.65 -14.63
N ILE A 79 -1.16 3.53 -15.11
CA ILE A 79 -1.58 2.18 -14.72
C ILE A 79 -1.41 1.97 -13.21
N TRP A 80 -0.28 2.42 -12.65
CA TRP A 80 0.03 2.29 -11.24
C TRP A 80 -0.91 3.11 -10.35
N ILE A 81 -1.21 4.35 -10.74
CA ILE A 81 -2.16 5.20 -10.02
C ILE A 81 -3.56 4.60 -10.05
N ASP A 82 -4.00 4.07 -11.19
CA ASP A 82 -5.31 3.42 -11.27
C ASP A 82 -5.39 2.21 -10.33
N PHE A 83 -4.30 1.46 -10.18
CA PHE A 83 -4.21 0.39 -9.19
C PHE A 83 -4.32 0.90 -7.74
N LEU A 84 -3.57 1.95 -7.38
CA LEU A 84 -3.64 2.55 -6.05
C LEU A 84 -5.07 3.05 -5.74
N GLU A 85 -5.73 3.68 -6.72
CA GLU A 85 -7.12 4.12 -6.61
C GLU A 85 -8.07 2.93 -6.43
N ARG A 86 -7.97 1.88 -7.26
CA ARG A 86 -8.81 0.68 -7.16
C ARG A 86 -8.67 -0.02 -5.83
N VAL A 87 -7.44 -0.26 -5.37
CA VAL A 87 -7.16 -0.91 -4.09
C VAL A 87 -7.70 -0.08 -2.93
N THR A 88 -7.48 1.24 -2.93
CA THR A 88 -7.97 2.12 -1.88
C THR A 88 -9.51 2.12 -1.83
N GLN A 89 -10.17 2.18 -2.98
CA GLN A 89 -11.63 2.13 -3.06
C GLN A 89 -12.18 0.77 -2.60
N LYS A 90 -11.59 -0.35 -3.05
CA LYS A 90 -11.98 -1.70 -2.61
C LYS A 90 -11.76 -1.90 -1.12
N ASN A 91 -10.62 -1.48 -0.58
CA ASN A 91 -10.33 -1.54 0.85
C ASN A 91 -11.40 -0.78 1.66
N LYS A 92 -11.71 0.45 1.27
CA LYS A 92 -12.77 1.25 1.91
C LYS A 92 -14.14 0.54 1.84
N ARG A 93 -14.47 -0.05 0.69
CA ARG A 93 -15.75 -0.75 0.49
C ARG A 93 -15.84 -2.00 1.38
N ILE A 94 -14.79 -2.82 1.43
CA ILE A 94 -14.72 -4.00 2.29
C ILE A 94 -14.83 -3.57 3.76
N ASN A 95 -14.05 -2.57 4.18
CA ASN A 95 -14.09 -2.07 5.56
C ASN A 95 -15.51 -1.61 5.96
N LEU A 96 -16.20 -0.84 5.11
CA LEU A 96 -17.57 -0.42 5.38
C LEU A 96 -18.56 -1.60 5.42
N MET A 97 -18.39 -2.58 4.52
CA MET A 97 -19.24 -3.77 4.46
C MET A 97 -19.13 -4.66 5.70
N PHE A 98 -17.99 -4.67 6.39
CA PHE A 98 -17.80 -5.42 7.63
C PHE A 98 -18.11 -4.59 8.89
N ILE A 99 -17.64 -3.35 8.96
CA ILE A 99 -17.78 -2.50 10.15
C ILE A 99 -19.24 -2.14 10.42
N ILE A 100 -20.01 -1.75 9.39
CA ILE A 100 -21.39 -1.29 9.60
C ILE A 100 -22.28 -2.40 10.15
N PRO A 101 -22.35 -3.61 9.54
CA PRO A 101 -23.16 -4.68 10.11
C PRO A 101 -22.70 -5.09 11.50
N LEU A 102 -21.39 -5.15 11.73
CA LEU A 102 -20.84 -5.53 13.02
C LEU A 102 -21.21 -4.55 14.14
N MET A 103 -21.16 -3.24 13.86
CA MET A 103 -21.60 -2.19 14.78
C MET A 103 -23.10 -2.31 15.09
N VAL A 104 -23.93 -2.57 14.07
CA VAL A 104 -25.37 -2.77 14.26
C VAL A 104 -25.65 -4.01 15.10
N THR A 105 -24.99 -5.13 14.81
CA THR A 105 -25.11 -6.37 15.59
C THR A 105 -24.69 -6.15 17.05
N TYR A 106 -23.59 -5.44 17.28
CA TYR A 106 -23.13 -5.11 18.63
C TYR A 106 -24.16 -4.27 19.40
N LEU A 107 -24.71 -3.22 18.76
CA LEU A 107 -25.73 -2.37 19.36
C LEU A 107 -27.01 -3.15 19.68
N LEU A 108 -27.50 -3.97 18.74
CA LEU A 108 -28.70 -4.77 18.93
C LEU A 108 -28.52 -5.77 20.08
N ALA A 109 -27.37 -6.42 20.16
CA ALA A 109 -27.10 -7.34 21.25
C ALA A 109 -26.99 -6.65 22.61
N ALA A 110 -26.43 -5.45 22.67
CA ALA A 110 -26.41 -4.65 23.90
C ALA A 110 -27.84 -4.33 24.38
N ILE A 111 -28.72 -3.90 23.46
CA ILE A 111 -30.12 -3.59 23.77
C ILE A 111 -30.88 -4.85 24.22
N ILE A 112 -30.78 -5.94 23.45
CA ILE A 112 -31.48 -7.20 23.75
C ILE A 112 -30.99 -7.79 25.07
N SER A 113 -29.68 -7.84 25.30
CA SER A 113 -29.13 -8.36 26.57
C SER A 113 -29.55 -7.49 27.75
N SER A 114 -29.58 -6.16 27.62
CA SER A 114 -30.02 -5.29 28.71
C SER A 114 -31.49 -5.46 29.08
N LEU A 115 -32.36 -5.75 28.10
CA LEU A 115 -33.80 -5.91 28.33
C LEU A 115 -34.16 -7.30 28.85
N TYR A 116 -33.52 -8.36 28.33
CA TYR A 116 -33.92 -9.74 28.60
C TYR A 116 -32.94 -10.50 29.51
N PHE A 117 -31.67 -10.08 29.58
CA PHE A 117 -30.60 -10.77 30.31
C PHE A 117 -29.70 -9.79 31.10
N PRO A 118 -30.28 -8.93 31.97
CA PRO A 118 -29.56 -7.81 32.58
C PRO A 118 -28.32 -8.20 33.40
N ASN A 119 -28.32 -9.40 33.98
CA ASN A 119 -27.19 -9.91 34.78
C ASN A 119 -26.05 -10.50 33.91
N GLU A 120 -26.33 -10.83 32.65
CA GLU A 120 -25.38 -11.50 31.74
C GLU A 120 -24.92 -10.60 30.59
N VAL A 121 -25.26 -9.30 30.64
CA VAL A 121 -24.91 -8.31 29.60
C VAL A 121 -23.40 -8.37 29.30
N PHE A 122 -22.56 -8.37 30.33
CA PHE A 122 -21.11 -8.44 30.15
C PHE A 122 -20.66 -9.73 29.47
N THR A 123 -21.24 -10.87 29.83
CA THR A 123 -20.96 -12.18 29.21
C THR A 123 -21.32 -12.17 27.72
N VAL A 124 -22.49 -11.62 27.38
CA VAL A 124 -22.96 -11.52 25.98
C VAL A 124 -22.06 -10.58 25.16
N LEU A 125 -21.72 -9.41 25.70
CA LEU A 125 -20.83 -8.46 25.01
C LEU A 125 -19.44 -9.04 24.80
N LEU A 126 -18.90 -9.79 25.77
CA LEU A 126 -17.62 -10.47 25.65
C LEU A 126 -17.66 -11.58 24.58
N GLY A 127 -18.77 -12.33 24.50
CA GLY A 127 -18.98 -13.29 23.42
C GLY A 127 -18.96 -12.65 22.03
N ILE A 128 -19.59 -11.48 21.88
CA ILE A 128 -19.60 -10.75 20.61
C ILE A 128 -18.22 -10.18 20.28
N LEU A 129 -17.45 -9.77 21.27
CA LEU A 129 -16.08 -9.33 21.05
C LEU A 129 -15.24 -10.43 20.38
N VAL A 130 -15.41 -11.69 20.78
CA VAL A 130 -14.75 -12.83 20.12
C VAL A 130 -15.17 -12.93 18.65
N ILE A 131 -16.46 -12.75 18.35
CA ILE A 131 -16.98 -12.75 16.96
C ILE A 131 -16.37 -11.59 16.16
N VAL A 132 -16.23 -10.40 16.75
CA VAL A 132 -15.57 -9.24 16.15
C VAL A 132 -14.12 -9.58 15.76
N PHE A 133 -13.37 -10.22 16.66
CA PHE A 133 -11.99 -10.62 16.38
C PHE A 133 -11.90 -11.62 15.22
N ILE A 134 -12.76 -12.64 15.22
CA ILE A 134 -12.81 -13.64 14.13
C ILE A 134 -13.16 -12.94 12.81
N SER A 135 -14.17 -12.08 12.81
CA SER A 135 -14.59 -11.30 11.63
C SER A 135 -13.44 -10.44 11.09
N ASN A 136 -12.68 -9.79 11.97
CA ASN A 136 -11.52 -8.99 11.58
C ASN A 136 -10.43 -9.84 10.89
N ILE A 137 -10.19 -11.07 11.35
CA ILE A 137 -9.23 -11.99 10.69
C ILE A 137 -9.69 -12.29 9.25
N PHE A 138 -10.97 -12.60 9.05
CA PHE A 138 -11.52 -12.85 7.71
C PHE A 138 -11.47 -11.61 6.81
N GLN A 139 -11.84 -10.45 7.35
CA GLN A 139 -11.76 -9.16 6.67
C GLN A 139 -10.32 -8.88 6.20
N ASN A 140 -9.33 -9.03 7.07
CA ASN A 140 -7.92 -8.81 6.73
C ASN A 140 -7.44 -9.77 5.65
N ARG A 141 -7.84 -11.05 5.72
CA ARG A 141 -7.52 -12.04 4.66
C ARG A 141 -8.13 -11.65 3.32
N LEU A 142 -9.39 -11.20 3.31
CA LEU A 142 -10.08 -10.78 2.10
C LEU A 142 -9.44 -9.54 1.47
N ILE A 143 -9.07 -8.54 2.28
CA ILE A 143 -8.38 -7.34 1.83
C ILE A 143 -7.03 -7.70 1.21
N ARG A 144 -6.21 -8.50 1.91
CA ARG A 144 -4.90 -8.95 1.41
C ARG A 144 -5.01 -9.67 0.07
N LYS A 145 -5.95 -10.62 -0.04
CA LYS A 145 -6.19 -11.34 -1.30
C LYS A 145 -6.59 -10.39 -2.42
N THR A 146 -7.52 -9.48 -2.15
CA THR A 146 -7.98 -8.50 -3.14
C THR A 146 -6.85 -7.62 -3.65
N VAL A 147 -5.94 -7.22 -2.77
CA VAL A 147 -4.77 -6.41 -3.14
C VAL A 147 -3.82 -7.23 -3.98
N GLN A 148 -3.53 -8.47 -3.58
CA GLN A 148 -2.68 -9.38 -4.35
C GLN A 148 -3.23 -9.61 -5.77
N ASP A 149 -4.53 -9.88 -5.91
CA ASP A 149 -5.17 -10.10 -7.20
C ASP A 149 -5.07 -8.84 -8.10
N GLU A 150 -5.35 -7.66 -7.55
CA GLU A 150 -5.21 -6.38 -8.27
C GLU A 150 -3.75 -6.06 -8.62
N ASN A 151 -2.81 -6.44 -7.75
CA ASN A 151 -1.39 -6.24 -7.95
C ASN A 151 -0.87 -7.09 -9.12
N ILE A 152 -1.22 -8.38 -9.14
CA ILE A 152 -0.87 -9.31 -10.24
C ILE A 152 -1.46 -8.80 -11.56
N ALA A 153 -2.74 -8.40 -11.56
CA ALA A 153 -3.38 -7.84 -12.74
C ALA A 153 -2.66 -6.58 -13.26
N THR A 154 -2.24 -5.70 -12.34
CA THR A 154 -1.52 -4.47 -12.67
C THR A 154 -0.12 -4.76 -13.21
N GLN A 155 0.63 -5.66 -12.59
CA GLN A 155 1.94 -6.08 -13.09
C GLN A 155 1.86 -6.70 -14.48
N ASN A 156 0.84 -7.53 -14.73
CA ASN A 156 0.61 -8.09 -16.06
C ASN A 156 0.30 -6.99 -17.09
N LEU A 157 -0.48 -5.98 -16.71
CA LEU A 157 -0.77 -4.84 -17.58
C LEU A 157 0.49 -4.01 -17.86
N ILE A 158 1.34 -3.77 -16.85
CA ILE A 158 2.62 -3.09 -17.01
C ILE A 158 3.54 -3.90 -17.94
N ARG A 159 3.65 -5.21 -17.73
CA ARG A 159 4.44 -6.12 -18.57
C ARG A 159 3.98 -6.09 -20.02
N GLN A 160 2.67 -6.13 -20.27
CA GLN A 160 2.10 -6.01 -21.61
C GLN A 160 2.38 -4.64 -22.24
N THR A 161 2.29 -3.56 -21.45
CA THR A 161 2.47 -2.18 -21.92
C THR A 161 3.93 -1.88 -22.27
N MET A 162 4.88 -2.34 -21.46
CA MET A 162 6.31 -2.10 -21.65
C MET A 162 6.98 -3.10 -22.60
N GLY A 163 6.40 -4.30 -22.72
CA GLY A 163 7.02 -5.46 -23.35
C GLY A 163 7.84 -6.27 -22.36
N GLU A 164 7.81 -7.59 -22.54
CA GLU A 164 8.38 -8.57 -21.62
C GLU A 164 9.88 -8.39 -21.37
N SER A 165 10.67 -8.11 -22.41
CA SER A 165 12.11 -7.90 -22.26
C SER A 165 12.44 -6.66 -21.42
N LYS A 166 11.72 -5.55 -21.59
CA LYS A 166 11.94 -4.34 -20.77
C LYS A 166 11.51 -4.56 -19.33
N PHE A 167 10.38 -5.26 -19.13
CA PHE A 167 9.90 -5.61 -17.80
C PHE A 167 10.91 -6.47 -17.05
N ASN A 168 11.46 -7.52 -17.68
CA ASN A 168 12.45 -8.39 -17.04
C ASN A 168 13.73 -7.62 -16.67
N LYS A 169 14.19 -6.71 -17.55
CA LYS A 169 15.32 -5.81 -17.22
C LYS A 169 15.04 -4.91 -16.03
N LEU A 170 13.80 -4.43 -15.85
CA LEU A 170 13.43 -3.66 -14.66
C LEU A 170 13.50 -4.51 -13.39
N VAL A 171 13.04 -5.75 -13.44
CA VAL A 171 13.12 -6.68 -12.30
C VAL A 171 14.58 -6.93 -11.92
N GLU A 172 15.45 -7.18 -12.91
CA GLU A 172 16.89 -7.34 -12.72
C GLU A 172 17.53 -6.06 -12.14
N ALA A 173 17.18 -4.88 -12.68
CA ALA A 173 17.70 -3.60 -12.20
C ALA A 173 17.30 -3.31 -10.75
N GLN A 174 16.06 -3.64 -10.39
CA GLN A 174 15.57 -3.53 -9.02
C GLN A 174 16.33 -4.46 -8.06
N GLU A 175 16.52 -5.73 -8.43
CA GLU A 175 17.25 -6.69 -7.61
C GLU A 175 18.72 -6.30 -7.44
N ALA A 176 19.37 -5.84 -8.53
CA ALA A 176 20.74 -5.34 -8.50
C ALA A 176 20.88 -4.13 -7.58
N HIS A 177 19.95 -3.17 -7.62
CA HIS A 177 19.93 -2.02 -6.72
C HIS A 177 19.80 -2.46 -5.25
N TYR A 178 18.88 -3.38 -4.97
CA TYR A 178 18.68 -3.91 -3.62
C TYR A 178 19.96 -4.58 -3.08
N LYS A 179 20.58 -5.46 -3.87
CA LYS A 179 21.84 -6.14 -3.50
C LYS A 179 22.97 -5.13 -3.24
N ALA A 180 23.12 -4.15 -4.13
CA ALA A 180 24.12 -3.09 -3.99
C ALA A 180 23.89 -2.23 -2.75
N PHE A 181 22.64 -1.87 -2.46
CA PHE A 181 22.28 -1.05 -1.31
C PHE A 181 22.56 -1.75 0.03
N PHE A 182 22.22 -3.04 0.13
CA PHE A 182 22.40 -3.83 1.35
C PHE A 182 23.75 -4.53 1.46
N GLN A 183 24.60 -4.44 0.43
CA GLN A 183 25.90 -5.11 0.39
C GLN A 183 25.80 -6.63 0.66
N VAL A 184 24.72 -7.26 0.18
CA VAL A 184 24.50 -8.70 0.34
C VAL A 184 25.47 -9.45 -0.59
N PRO A 185 26.31 -10.37 -0.08
CA PRO A 185 27.19 -11.19 -0.93
C PRO A 185 26.39 -12.01 -1.96
N GLU A 186 26.87 -12.09 -3.20
CA GLU A 186 26.18 -12.75 -4.34
C GLU A 186 25.72 -14.19 -4.05
N ASP A 187 26.43 -14.91 -3.16
CA ASP A 187 26.21 -16.33 -2.88
C ASP A 187 25.13 -16.64 -1.82
N THR A 188 24.40 -15.63 -1.31
CA THR A 188 23.50 -15.80 -0.15
C THR A 188 22.00 -15.73 -0.42
N VAL A 189 21.55 -15.75 -1.67
CA VAL A 189 20.15 -15.46 -2.00
C VAL A 189 19.38 -16.72 -2.38
N GLU A 190 18.53 -17.22 -1.48
CA GLU A 190 17.35 -18.00 -1.88
C GLU A 190 16.46 -17.10 -2.74
N PRO A 191 15.93 -17.58 -3.88
CA PRO A 191 15.07 -16.78 -4.73
C PRO A 191 13.85 -16.30 -3.93
N GLN A 192 13.80 -15.01 -3.63
CA GLN A 192 12.60 -14.39 -3.09
C GLN A 192 11.55 -14.39 -4.19
N GLU A 193 10.54 -15.25 -4.06
CA GLU A 193 9.32 -15.20 -4.86
C GLU A 193 8.77 -13.77 -4.92
N ASP A 194 8.73 -13.19 -6.12
CA ASP A 194 7.81 -12.15 -6.60
C ASP A 194 7.27 -11.14 -5.56
N LYS A 195 8.17 -10.48 -4.81
CA LYS A 195 7.83 -9.27 -4.04
C LYS A 195 8.10 -7.96 -4.80
N ALA A 196 8.67 -8.06 -6.00
CA ALA A 196 9.29 -6.96 -6.74
C ALA A 196 8.36 -5.76 -7.05
N LEU A 197 7.04 -5.93 -7.10
CA LEU A 197 6.12 -4.84 -7.43
C LEU A 197 4.87 -4.86 -6.56
N VAL A 198 4.98 -5.19 -5.28
CA VAL A 198 3.82 -5.16 -4.36
C VAL A 198 3.62 -3.72 -3.89
N ALA A 199 2.55 -3.05 -4.33
CA ALA A 199 2.12 -1.86 -3.58
C ALA A 199 1.77 -2.30 -2.17
N GLU A 200 2.50 -1.75 -1.22
CA GLU A 200 2.15 -1.87 0.18
C GLU A 200 0.74 -1.31 0.39
N THR A 201 -0.13 -2.14 0.96
CA THR A 201 -1.48 -1.74 1.31
C THR A 201 -1.47 -0.52 2.22
N PRO A 202 -2.46 0.39 2.11
CA PRO A 202 -2.60 1.53 3.03
C PRO A 202 -2.59 1.14 4.52
N GLU A 203 -3.00 -0.09 4.87
CA GLU A 203 -3.02 -0.58 6.26
C GLU A 203 -1.63 -0.86 6.86
N GLU A 204 -0.63 -1.19 6.04
CA GLU A 204 0.72 -1.49 6.53
C GLU A 204 1.43 -0.22 7.02
N ASN A 205 1.09 0.92 6.41
CA ASN A 205 1.59 2.24 6.79
C ASN A 205 0.99 2.81 8.09
N GLU A 206 -0.21 2.36 8.52
CA GLU A 206 -0.85 2.86 9.75
C GLU A 206 -0.36 2.14 11.03
N LYS A 207 0.10 0.89 10.91
CA LYS A 207 0.60 0.13 12.07
C LYS A 207 2.06 0.45 12.43
N GLU A 208 2.85 0.96 11.49
CA GLU A 208 4.30 1.14 11.65
C GLU A 208 4.73 2.54 12.11
N ILE A 209 3.78 3.47 12.31
CA ILE A 209 4.03 4.80 12.89
C ILE A 209 3.41 4.84 14.29
N LYS A 210 4.01 4.08 15.21
CA LYS A 210 3.87 4.26 16.66
C LYS A 210 5.26 4.35 17.27
#